data_AF-A0A2V5P8H7-F1
#
_entry.id   AF-A0A2V5P8H7-F1
#
_cell.length_a   1.000
_cell.length_b   1.000
_cell.length_c   1.000
_cell.angle_alpha   90.00
_cell.angle_beta   90.00
_cell.angle_gamma   90.00
#
_symmetry.space_group_name_H-M   'P 1'
#
loop_
_entity.id
_entity.type
_entity.pdbx_description
1 polymer ?
#
loop_
_entity_poly.entity_id
_entity_poly.type
_entity_poly.pdbx_seq_one_letter_code
_entity_poly.pdbx_strand_id
1 'polypeptide(L)'
;MDEALFRRAAIIRHFEERLLGLFSEGRLSGTVHTCIGQELCALAVVDNLEEGDWIFSNHRCHGHYLAWPSDVRGLLAEIMG
;
A
#
# COMPACT_ATOMS: atom_id res chain seq x y z
N MET A 1 5.20 -20.44 5.84
CA MET A 1 5.10 -18.97 5.71
C MET A 1 3.66 -18.59 6.03
N ASP A 2 3.46 -17.57 6.85
CA ASP A 2 2.16 -17.22 7.45
C ASP A 2 1.12 -16.86 6.37
N GLU A 3 -0.05 -17.51 6.43
CA GLU A 3 -1.17 -17.28 5.50
C GLU A 3 -1.73 -15.86 5.63
N ALA A 4 -1.78 -15.30 6.85
CA ALA A 4 -2.27 -13.96 7.08
C ALA A 4 -1.35 -12.90 6.45
N LEU A 5 -0.03 -13.09 6.56
CA LEU A 5 0.97 -12.23 5.93
C LEU A 5 0.82 -12.24 4.40
N PHE A 6 0.68 -13.41 3.79
CA PHE A 6 0.46 -13.54 2.35
C PHE A 6 -0.82 -12.85 1.89
N ARG A 7 -1.91 -12.99 2.65
CA ARG A 7 -3.17 -12.34 2.34
C ARG A 7 -3.04 -10.82 2.34
N ARG A 8 -2.36 -10.26 3.34
CA ARG A 8 -2.07 -8.81 3.41
C ARG A 8 -1.20 -8.36 2.24
N ALA A 9 -0.15 -9.12 1.90
CA ALA A 9 0.69 -8.81 0.75
C ALA A 9 -0.08 -8.86 -0.57
N ALA A 10 -0.98 -9.84 -0.74
CA ALA A 10 -1.85 -9.94 -1.92
C ALA A 10 -2.83 -8.76 -2.03
N ILE A 11 -3.35 -8.25 -0.91
CA ILE A 11 -4.19 -7.05 -0.90
C ILE A 11 -3.40 -5.84 -1.41
N ILE A 12 -2.17 -5.62 -0.91
CA ILE A 12 -1.30 -4.53 -1.38
C ILE A 12 -1.03 -4.68 -2.89
N ARG A 13 -0.66 -5.89 -3.34
CA ARG A 13 -0.43 -6.19 -4.76
C ARG A 13 -1.63 -5.82 -5.62
N HIS A 14 -2.82 -6.32 -5.27
CA HIS A 14 -4.02 -6.10 -6.07
C HIS A 14 -4.48 -4.63 -6.07
N PHE A 15 -4.28 -3.93 -4.96
CA PHE A 15 -4.54 -2.49 -4.90
C PHE A 15 -3.67 -1.74 -5.91
N GLU A 16 -2.37 -1.99 -5.89
CA GLU A 16 -1.40 -1.33 -6.78
C GLU A 16 -1.62 -1.69 -8.26
N GLU A 17 -1.91 -2.96 -8.55
CA GLU A 17 -2.28 -3.40 -9.91
C GLU A 17 -3.54 -2.68 -10.39
N ARG A 18 -4.53 -2.50 -9.51
CA ARG A 18 -5.76 -1.77 -9.86
C ARG A 18 -5.48 -0.29 -10.12
N LEU A 19 -4.62 0.34 -9.32
CA LEU A 19 -4.21 1.73 -9.55
C LEU A 19 -3.49 1.90 -10.89
N LEU A 20 -2.59 0.99 -11.26
CA LEU A 20 -1.95 1.02 -12.59
C LEU A 20 -2.96 0.86 -13.72
N GLY A 21 -3.97 0.00 -13.54
CA GLY A 21 -5.08 -0.11 -14.48
C GLY A 21 -5.82 1.21 -14.65
N LEU A 22 -6.26 1.82 -13.55
CA LEU A 22 -6.96 3.11 -13.56
C LEU A 22 -6.12 4.25 -14.13
N PHE A 23 -4.81 4.27 -13.85
CA PHE A 23 -3.87 5.24 -14.41
C PHE A 23 -3.77 5.07 -15.93
N SER A 24 -3.63 3.83 -16.40
CA SER A 24 -3.59 3.51 -17.83
C SER A 24 -4.90 3.84 -18.56
N GLU A 25 -6.03 3.73 -17.86
CA GLU A 25 -7.35 4.16 -18.32
C GLU A 25 -7.52 5.70 -18.34
N GLY A 26 -6.52 6.47 -17.87
CA GLY A 26 -6.60 7.94 -17.77
C GLY A 26 -7.55 8.44 -16.68
N ARG A 27 -7.89 7.58 -15.70
CA ARG A 27 -8.86 7.89 -14.63
C ARG A 27 -8.23 8.44 -13.36
N LEU A 28 -6.90 8.40 -13.27
CA LEU A 28 -6.11 8.98 -12.19
C LEU A 28 -5.35 10.19 -12.73
N SER A 29 -5.29 11.25 -11.93
CA SER A 29 -4.50 12.45 -12.22
C SER A 29 -3.15 12.39 -11.50
N GLY A 30 -2.12 13.00 -12.08
CA GLY A 30 -0.79 13.09 -11.45
C GLY A 30 0.10 11.89 -11.72
N THR A 31 0.77 11.38 -10.68
CA THR A 31 1.76 10.29 -10.78
C THR A 31 1.46 9.19 -9.77
N VAL A 32 1.54 7.93 -10.19
CA VAL A 32 1.38 6.76 -9.33
C VAL A 32 2.74 6.07 -9.17
N HIS A 33 3.18 5.87 -7.92
CA HIS A 33 4.45 5.19 -7.62
C HIS A 33 4.16 3.91 -6.81
N THR A 34 4.03 2.79 -7.51
CA THR A 34 3.59 1.54 -6.89
C THR A 34 4.68 0.87 -6.06
N CYS A 35 4.32 0.16 -4.99
CA CYS A 35 5.24 -0.72 -4.24
C CYS A 35 5.23 -2.18 -4.73
N ILE A 36 4.85 -2.44 -5.99
CA ILE A 36 4.79 -3.79 -6.55
C ILE A 36 6.16 -4.48 -6.44
N GLY A 37 6.18 -5.65 -5.80
CA GLY A 37 7.39 -6.43 -5.51
C GLY A 37 8.05 -6.09 -4.17
N GLN A 38 7.52 -5.12 -3.44
CA GLN A 38 8.00 -4.67 -2.11
C GLN A 38 6.92 -4.78 -1.02
N GLU A 39 5.86 -5.55 -1.25
CA GLU A 39 4.70 -5.62 -0.35
C GLU A 39 5.10 -6.12 1.04
N LEU A 40 5.99 -7.11 1.09
CA LEU A 40 6.48 -7.66 2.35
C LEU A 40 7.41 -6.70 3.10
N CYS A 41 8.02 -5.71 2.45
CA CYS A 41 8.87 -4.73 3.14
C CYS A 41 8.06 -3.89 4.11
N ALA A 42 6.92 -3.37 3.68
CA ALA A 42 6.03 -2.58 4.54
C ALA A 42 5.44 -3.42 5.69
N LEU A 43 5.00 -4.65 5.39
CA LEU A 43 4.42 -5.55 6.37
C LEU A 43 5.45 -5.98 7.42
N ALA A 44 6.68 -6.31 7.00
CA ALA A 44 7.74 -6.71 7.92
C ALA A 44 8.13 -5.58 8.88
N VAL A 45 8.13 -4.32 8.42
CA VAL A 45 8.37 -3.17 9.30
C VAL A 45 7.20 -3.01 10.28
N VAL A 46 5.97 -2.90 9.77
CA VAL A 46 4.77 -2.66 10.60
C VAL A 46 4.55 -3.74 11.66
N ASP A 47 4.77 -5.01 11.32
CA ASP A 47 4.54 -6.13 12.23
C ASP A 47 5.57 -6.19 13.39
N ASN A 48 6.62 -5.37 13.34
CA ASN A 48 7.67 -5.29 14.37
C ASN A 48 7.73 -3.90 15.05
N LEU A 49 6.74 -3.02 14.82
CA LEU A 49 6.67 -1.73 15.52
C LEU A 49 6.17 -1.89 16.96
N GLU A 50 6.65 -1.03 17.84
CA GLU A 50 6.19 -0.90 19.21
C GLU A 50 5.20 0.28 19.36
N GLU A 51 4.47 0.31 20.48
CA GLU A 51 3.58 1.43 20.78
C GLU A 51 4.38 2.73 20.91
N GLY A 52 3.97 3.75 20.16
CA GLY A 52 4.65 5.04 20.13
C GLY A 52 5.67 5.21 19.00
N ASP A 53 5.94 4.16 18.22
CA ASP A 53 6.74 4.26 17.01
C ASP A 53 6.03 5.06 15.91
N TRP A 54 6.83 5.71 15.06
CA TRP A 54 6.36 6.54 13.96
C TRP A 54 6.83 5.98 12.63
N ILE A 55 5.93 5.92 11.66
CA ILE A 55 6.25 5.57 10.28
C ILE A 55 6.33 6.85 9.45
N PHE A 56 7.47 7.06 8.81
CA PHE A 56 7.64 8.05 7.75
C PHE A 56 8.05 7.34 6.47
N SER A 57 7.40 7.69 5.35
CA SER A 57 7.64 7.08 4.04
C SER A 57 7.86 8.16 2.98
N ASN A 58 8.41 7.73 1.83
CA ASN A 58 8.55 8.55 0.64
C ASN A 58 7.32 8.41 -0.29
N HIS A 59 7.43 8.88 -1.54
CA HIS A 59 6.38 8.85 -2.56
C HIS A 59 5.88 7.44 -2.95
N ARG A 60 6.53 6.35 -2.51
CA ARG A 60 6.10 4.95 -2.68
C ARG A 60 5.45 4.42 -1.38
N CYS A 61 4.59 5.22 -0.76
CA CYS A 61 4.07 4.98 0.59
C CYS A 61 2.86 4.05 0.67
N HIS A 62 2.22 3.69 -0.45
CA HIS A 62 0.96 2.93 -0.43
C HIS A 62 1.07 1.63 0.39
N GLY A 63 2.16 0.87 0.21
CA GLY A 63 2.39 -0.35 0.98
C GLY A 63 2.45 -0.10 2.50
N HIS A 64 3.10 0.98 2.94
CA HIS A 64 3.14 1.35 4.35
C HIS A 64 1.76 1.74 4.87
N TYR A 65 0.99 2.55 4.13
CA TYR A 65 -0.36 2.95 4.52
C TYR A 65 -1.34 1.77 4.58
N LEU A 66 -1.25 0.85 3.61
CA LEU A 66 -2.04 -0.37 3.56
C LEU A 66 -1.60 -1.43 4.58
N ALA A 67 -0.37 -1.34 5.09
CA ALA A 67 0.08 -2.15 6.22
C ALA A 67 -0.37 -1.55 7.56
N TRP A 68 -0.33 -0.22 7.70
CA TRP A 68 -0.79 0.55 8.85
C TRP A 68 -1.15 1.99 8.41
N PRO A 69 -2.42 2.44 8.58
CA PRO A 69 -3.48 1.85 9.39
C PRO A 69 -4.29 0.73 8.71
N SER A 70 -3.90 0.27 7.52
CA SER A 70 -4.61 -0.77 6.76
C SER A 70 -5.99 -0.35 6.22
N ASP A 71 -6.14 0.94 5.89
CA ASP A 71 -7.36 1.49 5.29
C ASP A 71 -7.28 1.57 3.76
N VAL A 72 -7.79 0.52 3.09
CA VAL A 72 -7.86 0.46 1.63
C VAL A 72 -8.77 1.54 1.04
N ARG A 73 -9.88 1.85 1.73
CA ARG A 73 -10.89 2.78 1.20
C ARG A 73 -10.43 4.23 1.33
N GLY A 74 -9.82 4.57 2.46
CA GLY A 74 -9.20 5.88 2.68
C GLY A 74 -8.10 6.16 1.67
N LEU A 75 -7.20 5.19 1.43
CA LEU A 75 -6.16 5.36 0.43
C LEU A 75 -6.73 5.50 -0.99
N LEU A 76 -7.74 4.70 -1.35
CA LEU A 76 -8.39 4.85 -2.66
C LEU A 76 -9.04 6.24 -2.81
N ALA A 77 -9.74 6.71 -1.78
CA ALA A 77 -10.38 8.02 -1.81
C ALA A 77 -9.34 9.15 -1.98
N GLU A 78 -8.23 9.10 -1.25
CA GLU A 78 -7.14 10.07 -1.37
C GLU A 78 -6.53 10.10 -2.79
N ILE A 79 -6.30 8.93 -3.38
CA ILE A 79 -5.71 8.82 -4.73
C ILE A 79 -6.69 9.25 -5.84
N MET A 80 -7.99 9.04 -5.64
CA MET A 80 -9.01 9.41 -6.62
C MET A 80 -9.33 10.92 -6.62
N GLY A 81 -8.93 11.67 -5.58
CA GLY A 81 -9.25 13.08 -5.38
C GLY A 81 -10.68 13.32 -4.89
#